data_AF-A0A4Q5QZ42-F1
#
_entry.id   AF-A0A4Q5QZ42-F1
#
_cell.length_a   1.000
_cell.length_b   1.000
_cell.length_c   1.000
_cell.angle_alpha   90.00
_cell.angle_beta   90.00
_cell.angle_gamma   90.00
#
_symmetry.space_group_name_H-M   'P 1'
#
loop_
_entity.id
_entity.type
_entity.pdbx_description
1 polymer ?
#
loop_
_entity_poly.entity_id
_entity_poly.type
_entity_poly.pdbx_seq_one_letter_code
_entity_poly.pdbx_strand_id
1 'polypeptide(L)'
;MTHPPFAHPVFEQLYARDYFIADDVLREILALGPAAAVPELLKIIDTTLQAFEAGELAATDWLDRYYFYHALYLLPELRAPEAFDVYRRLLRLDADSIDFWFGDNLFEEVPGLLA
;
A
#
# COMPACT_ATOMS: atom_id res chain seq x y z
N MET A 1 -3.89 -12.42 8.26
CA MET A 1 -3.32 -12.20 6.93
C MET A 1 -2.06 -13.04 6.74
N THR A 2 -2.01 -13.76 5.62
CA THR A 2 -0.84 -14.55 5.20
C THR A 2 0.25 -13.62 4.66
N HIS A 3 1.48 -13.79 5.14
CA HIS A 3 2.63 -13.07 4.63
C HIS A 3 2.96 -13.55 3.20
N PRO A 4 2.92 -12.69 2.17
CA PRO A 4 3.22 -13.09 0.80
C PRO A 4 4.73 -13.35 0.63
N PRO A 5 5.14 -14.34 -0.15
CA PRO A 5 6.55 -14.55 -0.46
C PRO A 5 7.05 -13.53 -1.48
N PHE A 6 8.12 -12.81 -1.13
CA PHE A 6 8.76 -11.86 -2.02
C PHE A 6 10.00 -12.42 -2.72
N ALA A 7 10.19 -12.02 -3.97
CA ALA A 7 11.38 -12.40 -4.75
C ALA A 7 12.60 -11.53 -4.40
N HIS A 8 12.36 -10.29 -3.96
CA HIS A 8 13.41 -9.35 -3.58
C HIS A 8 13.28 -8.95 -2.10
N PRO A 9 14.35 -9.05 -1.29
CA PRO A 9 14.31 -8.74 0.14
C PRO A 9 13.86 -7.31 0.47
N VAL A 10 13.99 -6.35 -0.45
CA VAL A 10 13.53 -4.97 -0.23
C VAL A 10 12.00 -4.90 -0.01
N PHE A 11 11.22 -5.82 -0.57
CA PHE A 11 9.78 -5.88 -0.33
C PHE A 11 9.43 -6.46 1.04
N GLU A 12 10.30 -7.27 1.64
CA GLU A 12 10.17 -7.65 3.06
C GLU A 12 10.27 -6.40 3.94
N GLN A 13 11.20 -5.48 3.62
CA GLN A 13 11.36 -4.23 4.36
C GLN A 13 10.16 -3.29 4.18
N LEU A 14 9.66 -3.15 2.95
CA LEU A 14 8.45 -2.38 2.70
C LEU A 14 7.22 -3.00 3.41
N TYR A 15 7.12 -4.32 3.46
CA TYR A 15 6.01 -5.04 4.08
C TYR A 15 6.12 -5.11 5.62
N ALA A 16 7.33 -5.02 6.18
CA ALA A 16 7.61 -5.09 7.61
C ALA A 16 7.07 -3.90 8.43
N ARG A 17 6.32 -2.99 7.80
CA ARG A 17 5.62 -1.83 8.37
C ARG A 17 6.57 -0.69 8.71
N ASP A 18 6.31 0.49 8.15
CA ASP A 18 6.56 1.77 8.81
C ASP A 18 5.69 2.85 8.12
N TYR A 19 5.16 3.77 8.92
CA TYR A 19 4.66 5.06 8.43
C TYR A 19 5.79 5.80 7.71
N PHE A 20 7.00 5.70 8.26
CA PHE A 20 8.24 6.28 7.74
C PHE A 20 9.08 5.23 7.03
N ILE A 21 8.80 4.99 5.74
CA ILE A 21 9.69 4.19 4.92
C ILE A 21 10.97 4.98 4.60
N ALA A 22 12.12 4.35 4.76
CA ALA A 22 13.40 4.99 4.49
C ALA A 22 13.61 5.21 2.98
N ASP A 23 14.21 6.35 2.63
CA ASP A 23 14.49 6.78 1.26
C ASP A 23 15.29 5.75 0.45
N ASP A 24 16.22 5.03 1.10
CA ASP A 24 17.06 4.02 0.47
C ASP A 24 16.25 2.79 0.03
N VAL A 25 15.29 2.35 0.85
CA VAL A 25 14.34 1.28 0.50
C VAL A 25 13.54 1.68 -0.74
N LEU A 26 13.01 2.90 -0.79
CA LEU A 26 12.27 3.40 -1.96
C LEU A 26 13.14 3.43 -3.22
N ARG A 27 14.37 3.94 -3.10
CA ARG A 27 15.32 4.02 -4.22
C ARG A 27 15.70 2.63 -4.72
N GLU A 28 15.91 1.68 -3.82
CA GLU A 28 16.20 0.29 -4.18
C GLU A 28 15.04 -0.32 -4.96
N ILE A 29 13.79 -0.15 -4.51
CA ILE A 29 12.59 -0.62 -5.22
C ILE A 29 12.49 0.00 -6.62
N LEU A 30 12.65 1.32 -6.73
CA LEU A 30 12.57 2.02 -8.01
C LEU A 30 13.69 1.59 -8.96
N ALA A 31 14.89 1.30 -8.45
CA ALA A 31 16.02 0.83 -9.24
C ALA A 31 15.83 -0.57 -9.83
N LEU A 32 14.99 -1.42 -9.24
CA LEU A 32 14.62 -2.72 -9.82
C LEU A 32 13.86 -2.57 -11.16
N GLY A 33 13.19 -1.44 -11.35
CA GLY A 33 12.35 -1.17 -12.51
C GLY A 33 11.01 -1.91 -12.49
N PRO A 34 10.09 -1.54 -13.41
CA PRO A 34 8.70 -1.97 -13.33
C PRO A 34 8.52 -3.47 -13.49
N ALA A 35 9.30 -4.13 -14.35
CA ALA A 35 9.16 -5.56 -14.62
C ALA A 35 9.41 -6.45 -13.38
N ALA A 36 10.29 -6.01 -12.48
CA ALA A 36 10.61 -6.72 -11.24
C ALA A 36 9.77 -6.22 -10.06
N ALA A 37 9.55 -4.91 -9.95
CA ALA A 37 8.89 -4.32 -8.79
C ALA A 37 7.35 -4.44 -8.84
N VAL A 38 6.71 -4.23 -10.00
CA VAL A 38 5.24 -4.20 -10.10
C VAL A 38 4.59 -5.51 -9.63
N PRO A 39 5.07 -6.71 -10.02
CA PRO A 39 4.48 -7.96 -9.53
C PRO A 39 4.53 -8.10 -8.00
N GLU A 40 5.59 -7.61 -7.37
CA GLU A 40 5.76 -7.65 -5.91
C GLU A 40 4.79 -6.69 -5.22
N LEU A 41 4.65 -5.46 -5.74
CA LEU A 41 3.68 -4.47 -5.24
C LEU A 41 2.24 -4.96 -5.38
N LEU A 42 1.91 -5.60 -6.52
CA LEU A 42 0.59 -6.18 -6.74
C LEU A 42 0.29 -7.31 -5.75
N LYS A 43 1.28 -8.16 -5.40
CA LYS A 43 1.10 -9.17 -4.33
C LYS A 43 0.70 -8.51 -3.01
N ILE A 44 1.35 -7.41 -2.63
CA ILE A 44 1.03 -6.68 -1.39
C ILE A 44 -0.41 -6.19 -1.44
N ILE A 45 -0.77 -5.50 -2.53
CA ILE A 45 -2.10 -4.91 -2.73
C ILE A 45 -3.17 -6.00 -2.71
N ASP A 46 -3.04 -7.05 -3.52
CA ASP A 46 -4.05 -8.09 -3.64
C ASP A 46 -4.19 -8.90 -2.35
N THR A 47 -3.09 -9.26 -1.69
CA THR A 47 -3.14 -9.98 -0.41
C THR A 47 -3.83 -9.16 0.68
N THR A 48 -3.57 -7.85 0.69
CA THR A 48 -4.17 -6.93 1.66
C THR A 48 -5.66 -6.76 1.43
N LEU A 49 -6.08 -6.58 0.17
CA LEU A 49 -7.50 -6.46 -0.17
C LEU A 49 -8.26 -7.76 0.09
N GLN A 50 -7.66 -8.92 -0.18
CA GLN A 50 -8.26 -10.20 0.17
C GLN A 50 -8.44 -10.36 1.68
N ALA A 51 -7.44 -9.97 2.48
CA ALA A 51 -7.55 -10.01 3.94
C ALA A 51 -8.62 -9.03 4.46
N PHE A 52 -8.76 -7.88 3.82
CA PHE A 52 -9.83 -6.91 4.11
C PHE A 52 -11.21 -7.48 3.84
N GLU A 53 -11.43 -8.01 2.64
CA GLU A 53 -12.70 -8.63 2.23
C GLU A 53 -13.06 -9.84 3.11
N ALA A 54 -12.05 -10.58 3.59
CA ALA A 54 -12.24 -11.68 4.54
C ALA A 54 -12.52 -11.24 5.99
N GLY A 55 -12.50 -9.92 6.27
CA GLY A 55 -12.71 -9.38 7.60
C GLY A 55 -11.55 -9.61 8.58
N GLU A 56 -10.41 -10.13 8.11
CA GLU A 56 -9.21 -10.38 8.93
C GLU A 56 -8.57 -9.10 9.45
N LEU A 57 -9.02 -7.98 8.90
CA LEU A 57 -8.53 -6.65 9.13
C LEU A 57 -9.50 -5.83 10.03
N ALA A 58 -10.60 -6.38 10.51
CA ALA A 58 -11.56 -5.60 11.31
C ALA A 58 -11.01 -5.09 12.66
N ALA A 59 -9.94 -5.71 13.18
CA ALA A 59 -9.41 -5.46 14.52
C ALA A 59 -8.01 -4.82 14.56
N THR A 60 -7.42 -4.45 13.41
CA THR A 60 -6.08 -3.85 13.39
C THR A 60 -6.15 -2.35 13.23
N ASP A 61 -5.15 -1.66 13.77
CA ASP A 61 -4.94 -0.23 13.57
C ASP A 61 -4.69 0.06 12.07
N TRP A 62 -5.06 1.26 11.62
CA TRP A 62 -4.79 1.75 10.26
C TRP A 62 -3.28 1.97 10.06
N LEU A 63 -2.56 2.37 11.12
CA LEU A 63 -1.09 2.54 11.11
C LEU A 63 -0.35 1.25 10.76
N ASP A 64 -0.90 0.09 11.13
CA ASP A 64 -0.31 -1.22 10.85
C ASP A 64 -0.30 -1.58 9.35
N ARG A 65 -0.86 -0.72 8.48
CA ARG A 65 -1.09 -1.03 7.06
C ARG A 65 -0.51 -0.01 6.10
N TYR A 66 0.40 0.85 6.56
CA TYR A 66 1.01 1.85 5.68
C TYR A 66 1.75 1.27 4.48
N TYR A 67 2.23 0.03 4.59
CA TYR A 67 2.80 -0.72 3.47
C TYR A 67 1.85 -0.82 2.27
N PHE A 68 0.53 -0.83 2.50
CA PHE A 68 -0.47 -0.85 1.44
C PHE A 68 -0.47 0.46 0.65
N TYR A 69 -0.45 1.61 1.33
CA TYR A 69 -0.36 2.92 0.68
C TYR A 69 0.97 3.10 -0.04
N HIS A 70 2.09 2.69 0.57
CA HIS A 70 3.39 2.71 -0.11
C HIS A 70 3.34 1.91 -1.41
N ALA A 71 2.73 0.72 -1.39
CA ALA A 71 2.59 -0.08 -2.61
C ALA A 71 1.71 0.59 -3.66
N LEU A 72 0.60 1.22 -3.25
CA LEU A 72 -0.26 1.98 -4.18
C LEU A 72 0.50 3.15 -4.82
N TYR A 73 1.25 3.92 -4.04
CA TYR A 73 1.95 5.11 -4.51
C TYR A 73 3.20 4.78 -5.34
N LEU A 74 3.82 3.62 -5.14
CA LEU A 74 4.96 3.19 -5.95
C LEU A 74 4.59 2.74 -7.37
N LEU A 75 3.36 2.26 -7.59
CA LEU A 75 2.90 1.87 -8.93
C LEU A 75 2.96 3.03 -9.96
N PRO A 76 2.42 4.24 -9.70
CA PRO A 76 2.54 5.36 -10.62
C PRO A 76 3.98 5.88 -10.75
N GLU A 77 4.81 5.83 -9.71
CA GLU A 77 6.24 6.18 -9.78
C GLU A 77 7.00 5.26 -10.75
N LEU A 78 6.63 3.98 -10.78
CA LEU A 78 7.13 2.99 -11.74
C LEU A 78 6.47 3.10 -13.12
N ARG A 79 5.52 4.02 -13.31
CA ARG A 79 4.68 4.17 -14.51
C ARG A 79 3.96 2.88 -14.89
N ALA A 80 3.54 2.11 -13.88
CA ALA A 80 2.83 0.85 -14.06
C ALA A 80 1.41 1.11 -14.58
N PRO A 81 1.03 0.61 -15.77
CA PRO A 81 -0.35 0.76 -16.26
C PRO A 81 -1.39 0.09 -15.34
N GLU A 82 -0.99 -0.95 -14.60
CA GLU A 82 -1.81 -1.66 -13.63
C GLU A 82 -2.30 -0.76 -12.48
N ALA A 83 -1.61 0.36 -12.22
CA ALA A 83 -2.02 1.34 -11.23
C ALA A 83 -3.48 1.77 -11.45
N PHE A 84 -3.86 2.03 -12.69
CA PHE A 84 -5.21 2.47 -13.02
C PHE A 84 -6.26 1.42 -12.62
N ASP A 85 -6.03 0.16 -12.94
CA ASP A 85 -6.96 -0.92 -12.62
C ASP A 85 -7.06 -1.16 -11.11
N VAL A 86 -5.96 -1.03 -10.38
CA VAL A 86 -5.95 -1.08 -8.91
C VAL A 86 -6.81 0.04 -8.32
N TYR A 87 -6.56 1.30 -8.69
CA TYR A 87 -7.37 2.42 -8.18
C TYR A 87 -8.84 2.27 -8.58
N ARG A 88 -9.13 1.79 -9.80
CA ARG A 88 -10.48 1.54 -10.28
C ARG A 88 -11.20 0.43 -9.49
N ARG A 89 -10.48 -0.55 -8.92
CA ARG A 89 -11.02 -1.56 -8.00
C ARG A 89 -11.32 -0.93 -6.64
N LEU A 90 -10.38 -0.17 -6.09
CA LEU A 90 -10.54 0.50 -4.80
C LEU A 90 -11.73 1.45 -4.81
N LEU A 91 -11.84 2.32 -5.81
CA LEU A 91 -12.93 3.29 -5.96
C LEU A 91 -14.31 2.65 -6.20
N ARG A 92 -14.38 1.33 -6.40
CA ARG A 92 -15.65 0.58 -6.50
C ARG A 92 -16.06 -0.13 -5.22
N LEU A 93 -15.24 -0.07 -4.18
CA LEU A 93 -15.62 -0.55 -2.88
C LEU A 93 -16.81 0.27 -2.35
N ASP A 94 -17.58 -0.33 -1.44
CA ASP A 94 -18.69 0.37 -0.78
C ASP A 94 -18.17 1.54 0.08
N ALA A 95 -19.09 2.40 0.51
CA ALA A 95 -18.73 3.63 1.22
C ALA A 95 -17.97 3.36 2.53
N ASP A 96 -18.35 2.34 3.29
CA ASP A 96 -17.69 1.99 4.56
C ASP A 96 -16.27 1.46 4.30
N SER A 97 -16.11 0.68 3.23
CA SER A 97 -14.79 0.22 2.79
C SER A 97 -13.89 1.35 2.27
N ILE A 98 -14.44 2.35 1.59
CA ILE A 98 -13.69 3.55 1.19
C ILE A 98 -13.27 4.36 2.42
N ASP A 99 -14.19 4.55 3.36
CA ASP A 99 -13.93 5.26 4.62
C ASP A 99 -12.84 4.55 5.43
N PHE A 100 -12.86 3.22 5.46
CA PHE A 100 -11.82 2.41 6.10
C PHE A 100 -10.40 2.71 5.55
N TRP A 101 -10.26 2.83 4.22
CA TRP A 101 -8.95 3.04 3.58
C TRP A 101 -8.56 4.51 3.43
N PHE A 102 -9.51 5.43 3.40
CA PHE A 102 -9.22 6.82 3.02
C PHE A 102 -9.84 7.84 3.96
N GLY A 103 -10.75 7.46 4.87
CA GLY A 103 -11.46 8.36 5.78
C GLY A 103 -10.49 9.20 6.61
N ASP A 104 -9.63 8.57 7.42
CA ASP A 104 -8.69 9.32 8.27
C ASP A 104 -7.65 10.09 7.44
N ASN A 105 -7.13 9.52 6.35
CA ASN A 105 -6.15 10.20 5.47
C ASN A 105 -6.73 11.43 4.72
N LEU A 106 -8.05 11.50 4.52
CA LEU A 106 -8.72 12.61 3.83
C LEU A 106 -9.22 13.69 4.80
N PHE A 107 -9.41 13.35 6.08
CA PHE A 107 -10.10 14.19 7.05
C PHE A 107 -9.36 14.44 8.37
N GLU A 108 -8.21 13.81 8.63
CA GLU A 108 -7.33 14.26 9.71
C GLU A 108 -6.84 15.69 9.38
N GLU A 109 -7.16 16.63 10.26
CA GLU A 109 -6.50 17.93 10.27
C GLU A 109 -4.99 17.66 10.37
N VAL A 110 -4.25 17.95 9.29
CA VAL A 110 -2.79 18.05 9.36
C VAL A 110 -2.51 18.97 10.56
N PRO A 111 -1.92 18.49 11.66
CA PRO A 111 -1.59 19.35 12.79
C PRO A 111 -0.79 20.51 12.22
N GLY A 112 -1.17 21.74 12.55
CA GLY A 112 -0.58 22.97 12.02
C GLY A 112 0.92 23.11 12.34
N LEU A 113 1.75 22.27 11.73
CA LEU A 113 3.21 22.22 11.83
C LEU A 113 3.88 23.28 10.94
N LEU A 114 3.07 24.15 10.31
CA LEU A 114 3.52 25.28 9.50
C LEU A 114 2.83 26.60 9.88
N ALA A 115 2.24 26.70 11.09
CA ALA A 115 1.72 27.96 11.65
C ALA A 115 2.74 28.63 12.58
#